data_AF-A0A3D0S6C9-F1
#
_entry.id   AF-A0A3D0S6C9-F1
#
_cell.length_a   1.000
_cell.length_b   1.000
_cell.length_c   1.000
_cell.angle_alpha   90.00
_cell.angle_beta   90.00
_cell.angle_gamma   90.00
#
_symmetry.space_group_name_H-M   'P 1'
#
loop_
_entity.id
_entity.type
_entity.pdbx_description
1 polymer ?
#
loop_
_entity_poly.entity_id
_entity_poly.type
_entity_poly.pdbx_seq_one_letter_code
_entity_poly.pdbx_strand_id
1 'polypeptide(L)' 'MIGSPSLSGGGLIGVGTYDPAATASQPNASYLINRDTGAIVRTMDTTGNYFAQPVFANGWLYTARIGGLMKAWHLP' A
#
# COMPACT_ATOMS: atom_id res chain seq x y z
N MET A 1 12.33 2.61 3.55
CA MET A 1 12.02 3.55 2.44
C MET A 1 10.51 3.59 2.22
N ILE A 2 9.98 4.74 1.84
CA ILE A 2 8.57 4.89 1.43
C ILE A 2 8.49 4.88 -0.10
N GLY A 3 7.57 4.08 -0.66
CA GLY A 3 7.31 4.02 -2.09
C GLY A 3 6.59 5.28 -2.59
N SER A 4 6.48 5.41 -3.91
CA SER A 4 5.69 6.48 -4.52
C SER A 4 4.20 6.31 -4.15
N PRO A 5 3.55 7.28 -3.51
CA PRO A 5 2.14 7.16 -3.15
C PRO A 5 1.21 7.40 -4.35
N SER A 6 -0.05 7.03 -4.19
CA SER A 6 -1.17 7.46 -5.04
C SER A 6 -2.30 8.01 -4.18
N LEU A 7 -3.07 8.96 -4.72
CA LEU A 7 -4.24 9.54 -4.06
C LEU A 7 -5.49 9.20 -4.89
N SER A 8 -6.51 8.66 -4.24
CA SER A 8 -7.82 8.42 -4.85
C SER A 8 -8.67 9.69 -4.85
N GLY A 9 -9.68 9.75 -5.72
CA GLY A 9 -10.67 10.83 -5.72
C GLY A 9 -11.51 10.91 -4.43
N GLY A 10 -11.56 9.83 -3.65
CA GLY A 10 -12.24 9.76 -2.35
C GLY A 10 -11.36 10.14 -1.15
N GLY A 11 -10.16 10.67 -1.37
CA GLY A 11 -9.29 11.13 -0.28
C GLY A 11 -8.50 10.01 0.42
N LEU A 12 -8.30 8.87 -0.23
CA LEU A 12 -7.48 7.79 0.30
C LEU A 12 -6.09 7.78 -0.35
N ILE A 13 -5.04 7.70 0.45
CA ILE A 13 -3.66 7.55 0.00
C ILE A 13 -3.29 6.08 0.08
N GLY A 14 -2.88 5.50 -1.05
CA GLY A 14 -2.26 4.19 -1.13
C GLY A 14 -0.75 4.33 -1.19
N VAL A 15 -0.01 3.67 -0.29
CA VAL A 15 1.46 3.72 -0.28
C VAL A 15 2.06 2.42 0.23
N GLY A 16 3.16 1.99 -0.39
CA GLY A 16 3.94 0.83 0.05
C GLY A 16 5.20 1.23 0.80
N THR A 17 5.68 0.37 1.69
CA THR A 17 6.99 0.49 2.33
C THR A 17 7.95 -0.57 1.82
N TYR A 18 9.22 -0.20 1.77
CA TYR A 18 10.31 -1.12 1.45
C TYR A 18 11.51 -0.85 2.35
N ASP A 19 11.88 -1.86 3.11
CA ASP A 19 13.07 -1.96 3.91
C ASP A 19 13.74 -3.31 3.59
N PRO A 20 14.98 -3.33 3.07
CA PRO A 20 15.70 -4.58 2.81
C PRO A 20 16.07 -5.34 4.09
N ALA A 21 16.04 -4.68 5.26
CA ALA A 21 16.25 -5.27 6.58
C ALA A 21 14.95 -5.62 7.32
N ALA A 22 13.79 -5.54 6.64
CA ALA A 22 12.51 -5.88 7.23
C ALA A 22 12.51 -7.29 7.84
N THR A 23 11.92 -7.41 9.03
CA THR A 23 11.80 -8.67 9.77
C THR A 23 10.35 -9.12 9.85
N ALA A 24 10.11 -10.33 10.33
CA ALA A 24 8.74 -10.82 10.53
C ALA A 24 7.94 -9.96 11.54
N SER A 25 8.60 -9.33 12.51
CA SER A 25 7.97 -8.43 13.49
C SER A 25 7.86 -6.97 13.01
N GLN A 26 8.61 -6.60 11.97
CA GLN A 26 8.58 -5.28 11.33
C GLN A 26 8.60 -5.44 9.80
N PRO A 27 7.52 -5.97 9.22
CA PRO A 27 7.52 -6.25 7.80
C PRO A 27 7.22 -5.00 6.96
N ASN A 28 7.63 -5.09 5.70
CA ASN A 28 7.11 -4.21 4.65
C ASN A 28 5.61 -4.41 4.47
N ALA A 29 4.90 -3.31 4.19
CA ALA A 29 3.46 -3.33 4.03
C ALA A 29 2.96 -2.29 3.02
N SER A 30 1.73 -2.46 2.57
CA SER A 30 0.98 -1.41 1.89
C SER A 30 -0.04 -0.81 2.86
N TYR A 31 -0.18 0.51 2.86
CA TYR A 31 -1.10 1.23 3.73
C TYR A 31 -2.14 1.97 2.90
N LEU A 32 -3.36 1.98 3.40
CA LEU A 32 -4.43 2.88 2.98
C LEU A 32 -4.61 3.91 4.08
N ILE A 33 -4.46 5.19 3.75
CA ILE A 33 -4.44 6.28 4.71
C ILE A 33 -5.52 7.29 4.34
N ASN A 34 -6.27 7.78 5.31
CA ASN A 34 -7.17 8.91 5.11
C ASN A 34 -6.34 10.19 4.95
N ARG A 35 -6.51 10.92 3.84
CA ARG A 35 -5.71 12.10 3.54
C ARG A 35 -5.85 13.21 4.59
N ASP A 36 -7.05 13.39 5.10
CA ASP A 36 -7.40 14.55 5.93
C ASP A 36 -6.99 14.34 7.39
N THR A 37 -7.04 13.09 7.89
CA THR A 37 -6.69 12.75 9.28
C THR A 37 -5.32 12.10 9.42
N GLY A 38 -4.74 11.60 8.33
CA GLY A 38 -3.52 10.78 8.37
C GLY A 38 -3.72 9.40 8.99
N ALA A 39 -4.95 9.01 9.34
CA ALA A 39 -5.22 7.73 9.96
C ALA A 39 -5.03 6.58 8.96
N ILE A 40 -4.37 5.50 9.41
CA ILE A 40 -4.31 4.25 8.65
C ILE A 40 -5.70 3.61 8.70
N VAL A 41 -6.39 3.62 7.57
CA VAL A 41 -7.70 2.99 7.38
C VAL A 41 -7.56 1.49 7.19
N ARG A 42 -6.46 1.06 6.55
CA ARG A 42 -6.17 -0.36 6.35
C ARG A 42 -4.67 -0.60 6.19
N THR A 43 -4.16 -1.63 6.87
CA THR A 43 -2.86 -2.24 6.56
C THR A 43 -3.09 -3.45 5.67
N MET A 44 -2.47 -3.44 4.49
CA MET A 44 -2.52 -4.49 3.49
C MET A 44 -1.18 -5.20 3.42
N ASP A 45 -1.22 -6.52 3.33
CA ASP A 45 -0.07 -7.41 3.10
C ASP A 45 1.23 -7.08 3.84
N THR A 46 1.57 -7.88 4.83
CA THR A 46 2.69 -7.63 5.74
C THR A 46 3.87 -8.56 5.49
N THR A 47 4.12 -9.01 4.26
CA THR A 47 5.19 -9.99 3.98
C THR A 47 5.89 -9.80 2.63
N GLY A 48 5.53 -8.77 1.86
CA GLY A 48 6.07 -8.56 0.51
C GLY A 48 6.79 -7.22 0.36
N ASN A 49 7.71 -7.17 -0.60
CA ASN A 49 8.43 -5.95 -0.95
C ASN A 49 7.56 -5.06 -1.86
N TYR A 50 6.65 -4.29 -1.27
CA TYR A 50 5.71 -3.41 -1.97
C TYR A 50 6.31 -2.02 -2.14
N PHE A 51 7.08 -1.82 -3.20
CA PHE A 51 7.70 -0.52 -3.51
C PHE A 51 7.03 0.22 -4.68
N ALA A 52 6.33 -0.52 -5.56
CA ALA A 52 5.69 0.05 -6.73
C ALA A 52 4.56 1.01 -6.34
N GLN A 53 4.36 2.05 -7.15
CA GLN A 53 3.27 2.99 -6.97
C GLN A 53 1.92 2.25 -7.06
N PRO A 54 1.04 2.35 -6.05
CA PRO A 54 -0.28 1.74 -6.11
C PRO A 54 -1.18 2.44 -7.13
N VAL A 55 -2.19 1.73 -7.63
CA VAL A 55 -3.16 2.28 -8.60
C VAL A 55 -4.58 2.12 -8.06
N PHE A 56 -5.36 3.19 -8.06
CA PHE A 56 -6.79 3.13 -7.77
C PHE A 56 -7.59 2.99 -9.06
N ALA A 57 -8.52 2.03 -9.12
CA ALA A 57 -9.49 1.94 -10.22
C ALA A 57 -10.78 1.23 -9.76
N ASN A 58 -11.94 1.78 -10.14
CA ASN A 58 -13.26 1.18 -9.95
C ASN A 58 -13.54 0.63 -8.53
N GLY A 59 -13.15 1.36 -7.48
CA GLY A 59 -13.36 0.91 -6.09
C GLY A 59 -12.31 -0.10 -5.59
N TRP A 60 -11.22 -0.29 -6.33
CA TRP A 60 -10.11 -1.16 -5.97
C TRP A 60 -8.80 -0.38 -5.87
N LEU A 61 -7.92 -0.86 -5.00
CA LEU A 61 -6.50 -0.52 -4.98
C LEU A 61 -5.69 -1.71 -5.50
N TYR A 62 -4.84 -1.46 -6.48
CA TYR A 62 -3.90 -2.44 -7.03
C TYR A 62 -2.51 -2.16 -6.49
N THR A 63 -1.86 -3.18 -5.91
CA THR A 63 -0.50 -3.11 -5.39
C THR A 63 0.37 -4.16 -6.07
N ALA A 64 1.65 -3.84 -6.29
CA ALA A 64 2.61 -4.75 -6.87
C ALA A 64 3.82 -4.93 -5.94
N ARG A 65 4.33 -6.17 -5.86
CA ARG A 65 5.54 -6.50 -5.11
C ARG A 65 6.68 -6.89 -6.04
N ILE A 66 7.91 -6.67 -5.59
CA ILE A 66 9.09 -7.23 -6.25
C ILE A 66 8.97 -8.76 -6.32
N GLY A 67 9.17 -9.33 -7.51
CA GLY A 67 9.22 -10.77 -7.72
C GLY A 67 7.90 -11.52 -7.56
N GLY A 68 6.73 -10.86 -7.65
CA GLY A 68 5.46 -11.57 -7.57
C GLY A 68 4.28 -10.90 -8.27
N LEU A 69 3.10 -11.46 -8.02
CA LEU A 69 1.85 -11.05 -8.64
C LEU A 69 1.33 -9.72 -8.06
N MET A 70 0.59 -8.99 -8.89
CA MET A 70 -0.24 -7.88 -8.43
C MET A 70 -1.38 -8.39 -7.55
N LYS A 71 -1.76 -7.60 -6.54
CA LYS A 71 -2.95 -7.84 -5.71
C LYS A 71 -3.93 -6.70 -5.85
N ALA A 72 -5.21 -7.02 -5.72
CA ALA A 72 -6.30 -6.05 -5.73
C ALA A 72 -7.01 -6.07 -4.37
N TRP A 73 -7.33 -4.89 -3.85
CA TRP A 73 -7.99 -4.70 -2.56
C TRP A 73 -9.23 -3.86 -2.76
N HIS A 74 -10.40 -4.39 -2.40
CA HIS A 74 -11.63 -3.61 -2.42
C HIS A 74 -11.53 -2.49 -1.37
N LEU A 75 -11.90 -1.29 -1.76
CA LEU A 75 -11.92 -0.12 -0.88
C LEU A 75 -13.12 -0.18 0.07
N PRO A 76 -13.01 0.40 1.28
CA PRO A 76 -14.14 0.56 2.19
C PRO A 76 -15.21 1.52 1.63
#